data_AF-A0A1W6WBU6-F1
#
_entry.id   AF-A0A1W6WBU6-F1
#
_cell.length_a   1.000
_cell.length_b   1.000
_cell.length_c   1.000
_cell.angle_alpha   90.00
_cell.angle_beta   90.00
_cell.angle_gamma   90.00
#
_symmetry.space_group_name_H-M   'P 1'
#
loop_
_entity.id
_entity.type
_entity.pdbx_description
1 polymer ?
#
loop_
_entity_poly.entity_id
_entity_poly.type
_entity_poly.pdbx_seq_one_letter_code
_entity_poly.pdbx_strand_id
1 'polypeptide(L)'
;MKTKGIDISTWQKPSQINYDQLAKEVDFVILRAGYTGHGTGVSLHKDDAFEKHYKAFHERGIPIGVYWYSCANTKTKGIAEANKCLEIIKGKTISYPVFIDTEDNYHQQPSGKKAITDALVGFCETVENAGYYAGIYASSSWFQDLTELDRIAPYDFWVAQWSSKEPTLRHGIWQYTSKGKLSGYSGNLDMNYAFKDYKAIIQSAGLNHLGKEENVPAPTEKKSVELLAKEVIQGLWGNGEERKKRLTDAGYDYAVVQSKVNEMLSSKKSIDAIAKEVIRGDWGNGQDRKNKLTNAGYDYISVQKRVNELLK
;
A
#
# COMPACT_ATOMS: atom_id res chain seq x y z
N MET A 1 -16.70 3.28 3.05
CA MET A 1 -16.61 2.76 1.66
C MET A 1 -16.59 1.25 1.74
N LYS A 2 -17.28 0.53 0.86
CA LYS A 2 -17.27 -0.94 0.81
C LYS A 2 -16.50 -1.34 -0.45
N THR A 3 -15.36 -1.99 -0.30
CA THR A 3 -14.51 -2.46 -1.41
C THR A 3 -14.57 -3.98 -1.50
N LYS A 4 -14.39 -4.52 -2.71
CA LYS A 4 -14.47 -5.95 -3.02
C LYS A 4 -13.08 -6.49 -3.30
N GLY A 5 -12.70 -7.60 -2.68
CA GLY A 5 -11.39 -8.21 -2.88
C GLY A 5 -11.43 -9.73 -2.86
N ILE A 6 -10.27 -10.33 -3.07
CA ILE A 6 -10.05 -11.78 -3.00
C ILE A 6 -8.87 -12.10 -2.11
N ASP A 7 -8.86 -13.31 -1.57
CA ASP A 7 -7.68 -13.91 -0.97
C ASP A 7 -7.27 -15.16 -1.75
N ILE A 8 -5.96 -15.31 -1.99
CA ILE A 8 -5.42 -16.38 -2.83
C ILE A 8 -4.07 -16.89 -2.33
N SER A 9 -3.75 -18.11 -2.75
CA SER A 9 -2.51 -18.82 -2.41
C SER A 9 -2.00 -19.64 -3.60
N THR A 10 -1.08 -20.56 -3.36
CA THR A 10 -0.66 -21.58 -4.34
C THR A 10 -1.82 -22.38 -4.93
N TRP A 11 -2.95 -22.49 -4.23
CA TRP A 11 -4.13 -23.21 -4.71
C TRP A 11 -4.78 -22.56 -5.93
N GLN A 12 -4.66 -21.23 -6.08
CA GLN A 12 -4.97 -20.53 -7.32
C GLN A 12 -3.70 -20.43 -8.16
N LYS A 13 -3.45 -21.47 -8.97
CA LYS A 13 -2.18 -21.61 -9.71
C LYS A 13 -1.94 -20.38 -10.62
N PRO A 14 -0.80 -19.69 -10.50
CA PRO A 14 -0.49 -18.52 -11.33
C PRO A 14 -0.60 -18.75 -12.84
N SER A 15 -0.28 -19.97 -13.31
CA SER A 15 -0.38 -20.34 -14.73
C SER A 15 -1.82 -20.43 -15.26
N GLN A 16 -2.82 -20.38 -14.39
CA GLN A 16 -4.24 -20.46 -14.74
C GLN A 16 -4.94 -19.11 -14.59
N ILE A 17 -4.22 -18.05 -14.20
CA ILE A 17 -4.78 -16.72 -13.95
C ILE A 17 -4.37 -15.76 -15.07
N ASN A 18 -5.37 -15.10 -15.65
CA ASN A 18 -5.18 -13.89 -16.43
C ASN A 18 -5.28 -12.68 -15.48
N TYR A 19 -4.13 -12.19 -15.01
CA TYR A 19 -4.08 -11.08 -14.06
C TYR A 19 -4.55 -9.75 -14.65
N ASP A 20 -4.47 -9.54 -15.96
CA ASP A 20 -4.98 -8.31 -16.60
C ASP A 20 -6.51 -8.22 -16.57
N GLN A 21 -7.17 -9.38 -16.60
CA GLN A 21 -8.61 -9.45 -16.41
C GLN A 21 -8.96 -9.43 -14.92
N LEU A 22 -8.30 -10.28 -14.11
CA LEU A 22 -8.65 -10.43 -12.71
C LEU A 22 -8.42 -9.15 -11.89
N ALA A 23 -7.36 -8.39 -12.16
CA ALA A 23 -7.11 -7.12 -11.46
C ALA A 23 -8.19 -6.05 -11.70
N LYS A 24 -8.98 -6.14 -12.78
CA LYS A 24 -10.09 -5.22 -13.05
C LYS A 24 -11.35 -5.57 -12.25
N GLU A 25 -11.38 -6.76 -11.65
CA GLU A 25 -12.54 -7.30 -10.94
C GLU A 25 -12.47 -7.07 -9.43
N VAL A 26 -11.33 -6.59 -8.91
CA VAL A 26 -11.03 -6.49 -7.48
C VAL A 26 -10.40 -5.15 -7.13
N ASP A 27 -10.73 -4.64 -5.94
CA ASP A 27 -10.19 -3.39 -5.37
C ASP A 27 -8.96 -3.66 -4.49
N PHE A 28 -8.79 -4.89 -4.01
CA PHE A 28 -7.65 -5.33 -3.21
C PHE A 28 -7.46 -6.85 -3.29
N VAL A 29 -6.28 -7.32 -2.88
CA VAL A 29 -5.98 -8.75 -2.70
C VAL A 29 -5.29 -9.03 -1.37
N ILE A 30 -5.55 -10.19 -0.77
CA ILE A 30 -4.80 -10.70 0.39
C ILE A 30 -4.09 -11.99 -0.04
N LEU A 31 -2.76 -12.02 0.06
CA LEU A 31 -1.96 -13.12 -0.46
C LEU A 31 -1.41 -13.99 0.67
N ARG A 32 -1.46 -15.31 0.54
CA ARG A 32 -0.76 -16.17 1.50
C ARG A 32 0.74 -15.93 1.39
N ALA A 33 1.37 -15.35 2.41
CA ALA A 33 2.82 -15.19 2.45
C ALA A 33 3.50 -16.53 2.78
N GLY A 34 2.89 -17.29 3.69
CA GLY A 34 3.39 -18.58 4.12
C GLY A 34 2.41 -19.32 5.02
N TYR A 35 2.86 -20.46 5.52
CA TYR A 35 2.07 -21.35 6.35
C TYR A 35 2.96 -22.19 7.25
N THR A 36 2.39 -22.65 8.36
CA THR A 36 3.00 -23.68 9.20
C THR A 36 2.44 -25.05 8.81
N GLY A 37 3.32 -26.02 8.57
CA GLY A 37 2.90 -27.39 8.23
C GLY A 37 2.34 -28.14 9.44
N HIS A 38 1.25 -28.88 9.23
CA HIS A 38 0.56 -29.64 10.28
C HIS A 38 1.41 -30.72 10.98
N GLY A 39 2.59 -31.10 10.50
CA GLY A 39 3.39 -32.17 11.12
C GLY A 39 3.66 -31.94 12.60
N THR A 40 4.75 -31.24 12.92
CA THR A 40 5.06 -30.84 14.30
C THR A 40 4.46 -29.48 14.68
N GLY A 41 3.77 -28.81 13.75
CA GLY A 41 3.20 -27.48 13.97
C GLY A 41 4.26 -26.40 14.19
N VAL A 42 5.47 -26.61 13.66
CA VAL A 42 6.60 -25.65 13.74
C VAL A 42 7.38 -25.54 12.42
N SER A 43 7.05 -26.32 11.39
CA SER A 43 7.69 -26.24 10.08
C SER A 43 7.13 -25.05 9.31
N LEU A 44 7.93 -23.98 9.19
CA LEU A 44 7.50 -22.73 8.57
C LEU A 44 7.86 -22.72 7.08
N HIS A 45 6.88 -22.49 6.22
CA HIS A 45 7.03 -22.52 4.76
C HIS A 45 6.58 -21.21 4.12
N LYS A 46 7.30 -20.77 3.10
CA LYS A 46 6.81 -19.72 2.19
C LYS A 46 5.81 -20.33 1.21
N ASP A 47 4.75 -19.61 0.86
CA ASP A 47 3.84 -20.06 -0.19
C ASP A 47 4.51 -19.95 -1.57
N ASP A 48 4.46 -21.03 -2.35
CA ASP A 48 5.16 -21.14 -3.64
C ASP A 48 4.67 -20.13 -4.71
N ALA A 49 3.44 -19.65 -4.59
CA ALA A 49 2.87 -18.71 -5.53
C ALA A 49 2.97 -17.25 -5.07
N PHE A 50 3.36 -17.00 -3.81
CA PHE A 50 3.37 -15.65 -3.21
C PHE A 50 4.06 -14.60 -4.08
N GLU A 51 5.30 -14.86 -4.51
CA GLU A 51 6.08 -13.90 -5.30
C GLU A 51 5.45 -13.59 -6.67
N LYS A 52 4.83 -14.59 -7.31
CA LYS A 52 4.17 -14.43 -8.61
C LYS A 52 2.89 -13.61 -8.46
N HIS A 53 2.07 -13.95 -7.48
CA HIS A 53 0.84 -13.20 -7.16
C HIS A 53 1.17 -11.76 -6.77
N TYR A 54 2.13 -11.57 -5.86
CA TYR A 54 2.56 -10.26 -5.39
C TYR A 54 3.01 -9.39 -6.57
N LYS A 55 3.96 -9.87 -7.38
CA LYS A 55 4.46 -9.10 -8.54
C LYS A 55 3.32 -8.73 -9.49
N ALA A 56 2.45 -9.68 -9.82
CA ALA A 56 1.40 -9.46 -10.80
C ALA A 56 0.36 -8.42 -10.34
N PHE A 57 -0.08 -8.46 -9.08
CA PHE A 57 -1.03 -7.47 -8.56
C PHE A 57 -0.37 -6.12 -8.26
N HIS A 58 0.88 -6.13 -7.78
CA HIS A 58 1.63 -4.91 -7.50
C HIS A 58 1.88 -4.10 -8.77
N GLU A 59 2.30 -4.73 -9.87
CA GLU A 59 2.50 -4.08 -11.17
C GLU A 59 1.21 -3.46 -11.74
N ARG A 60 0.04 -3.94 -11.29
CA ARG A 60 -1.29 -3.45 -11.68
C ARG A 60 -1.86 -2.43 -10.69
N GLY A 61 -1.09 -2.04 -9.68
CA GLY A 61 -1.48 -1.03 -8.69
C GLY A 61 -2.56 -1.49 -7.72
N ILE A 62 -2.81 -2.80 -7.62
CA ILE A 62 -3.82 -3.34 -6.69
C ILE A 62 -3.23 -3.35 -5.27
N PRO A 63 -3.90 -2.75 -4.27
CA PRO A 63 -3.51 -2.85 -2.86
C PRO A 63 -3.40 -4.30 -2.38
N ILE A 64 -2.32 -4.60 -1.66
CA ILE A 64 -1.97 -5.96 -1.23
C ILE A 64 -1.90 -6.05 0.29
N GLY A 65 -2.62 -7.03 0.85
CA GLY A 65 -2.43 -7.54 2.20
C GLY A 65 -1.82 -8.93 2.16
N VAL A 66 -1.47 -9.49 3.31
CA VAL A 66 -0.95 -10.86 3.38
C VAL A 66 -1.53 -11.63 4.54
N TYR A 67 -1.48 -12.95 4.47
CA TYR A 67 -1.80 -13.82 5.61
C TYR A 67 -0.80 -14.95 5.80
N TRP A 68 -0.72 -15.42 7.04
CA TRP A 68 0.01 -16.62 7.46
C TRP A 68 -0.97 -17.68 7.98
N TYR A 69 -1.03 -18.85 7.33
CA TYR A 69 -1.82 -19.98 7.83
C TYR A 69 -1.13 -20.62 9.04
N SER A 70 -1.75 -20.54 10.21
CA SER A 70 -1.13 -20.85 11.50
C SER A 70 -1.41 -22.27 11.97
N CYS A 71 -0.40 -22.88 12.60
CA CYS A 71 -0.57 -24.02 13.51
C CYS A 71 -0.15 -23.65 14.95
N ALA A 72 0.09 -22.37 15.22
CA ALA A 72 0.60 -21.92 16.50
C ALA A 72 -0.45 -22.06 17.59
N ASN A 73 -0.06 -22.73 18.67
CA ASN A 73 -0.85 -22.93 19.88
C ASN A 73 -0.12 -22.45 21.14
N THR A 74 0.89 -21.60 20.98
CA THR A 74 1.56 -20.88 22.06
C THR A 74 2.00 -19.51 21.58
N LYS A 75 2.18 -18.57 22.51
CA LYS A 75 2.74 -17.23 22.20
C LYS A 75 4.07 -17.32 21.44
N THR A 76 4.98 -18.19 21.88
CA THR A 76 6.28 -18.39 21.23
C THR A 76 6.15 -18.87 19.78
N LYS A 77 5.22 -19.79 19.48
CA LYS A 77 4.98 -20.23 18.11
C LYS A 77 4.38 -19.11 17.26
N GLY A 78 3.46 -18.32 17.80
CA GLY A 78 2.90 -17.15 17.10
C GLY A 78 3.98 -16.12 16.74
N ILE A 79 4.92 -15.86 17.66
CA ILE A 79 6.10 -15.00 17.41
C ILE A 79 6.96 -15.57 16.26
N ALA A 80 7.21 -16.88 16.26
CA ALA A 80 8.02 -17.53 15.22
C ALA A 80 7.37 -17.42 13.82
N GLU A 81 6.06 -17.64 13.74
CA GLU A 81 5.28 -17.47 12.51
C GLU A 81 5.29 -16.02 12.02
N ALA A 82 5.08 -15.04 12.92
CA ALA A 82 5.14 -13.62 12.57
C ALA A 82 6.51 -13.22 12.02
N ASN A 83 7.60 -13.64 12.69
CA ASN A 83 8.95 -13.35 12.21
C ASN A 83 9.19 -13.90 10.80
N LYS A 84 8.71 -15.11 10.50
CA LYS A 84 8.85 -15.68 9.15
C LYS A 84 8.00 -14.94 8.12
N CYS A 85 6.78 -14.56 8.49
CA CYS A 85 5.92 -13.74 7.63
C CYS A 85 6.59 -12.39 7.32
N LEU A 86 7.12 -11.71 8.32
CA LEU A 86 7.84 -10.43 8.19
C LEU A 86 9.11 -10.56 7.33
N GLU A 87 9.86 -11.65 7.48
CA GLU A 87 11.02 -11.95 6.62
C GLU A 87 10.62 -12.02 5.14
N ILE A 88 9.52 -12.70 4.83
CA ILE A 88 9.04 -12.91 3.46
C ILE A 88 8.55 -11.61 2.83
N ILE A 89 7.87 -10.75 3.58
CA ILE A 89 7.30 -9.50 3.06
C ILE A 89 8.28 -8.32 3.11
N LYS A 90 9.48 -8.51 3.65
CA LYS A 90 10.49 -7.45 3.78
C LYS A 90 10.78 -6.79 2.42
N GLY A 91 10.72 -5.46 2.38
CA GLY A 91 10.97 -4.66 1.18
C GLY A 91 9.83 -4.66 0.16
N LYS A 92 8.67 -5.25 0.50
CA LYS A 92 7.47 -5.23 -0.33
C LYS A 92 6.51 -4.14 0.16
N THR A 93 5.74 -3.57 -0.77
CA THR A 93 4.67 -2.61 -0.47
C THR A 93 3.43 -3.38 -0.05
N ILE A 94 3.15 -3.41 1.25
CA ILE A 94 1.98 -4.07 1.83
C ILE A 94 1.00 -2.99 2.29
N SER A 95 -0.06 -2.75 1.53
CA SER A 95 -1.02 -1.65 1.76
C SER A 95 -2.29 -2.06 2.49
N TYR A 96 -2.40 -3.32 2.88
CA TYR A 96 -3.47 -3.90 3.70
C TYR A 96 -2.84 -4.64 4.91
N PRO A 97 -3.64 -5.14 5.88
CA PRO A 97 -3.08 -5.77 7.07
C PRO A 97 -2.27 -7.05 6.78
N VAL A 98 -1.43 -7.39 7.76
CA VAL A 98 -0.74 -8.69 7.88
C VAL A 98 -1.56 -9.55 8.83
N PHE A 99 -2.21 -10.58 8.29
CA PHE A 99 -3.13 -11.43 9.04
C PHE A 99 -2.46 -12.71 9.55
N ILE A 100 -2.81 -13.13 10.76
CA ILE A 100 -2.71 -14.54 11.17
C ILE A 100 -4.05 -15.22 10.87
N ASP A 101 -4.00 -16.34 10.16
CA ASP A 101 -5.15 -17.19 9.82
C ASP A 101 -5.18 -18.37 10.81
N THR A 102 -6.26 -18.44 11.60
CA THR A 102 -6.48 -19.48 12.61
C THR A 102 -7.73 -20.30 12.28
N GLU A 103 -7.49 -21.52 11.84
CA GLU A 103 -8.53 -22.49 11.48
C GLU A 103 -8.06 -23.95 11.64
N ASP A 104 -6.86 -24.15 12.20
CA ASP A 104 -6.21 -25.46 12.28
C ASP A 104 -6.83 -26.36 13.37
N ASN A 105 -7.54 -27.39 12.93
CA ASN A 105 -8.18 -28.34 13.82
C ASN A 105 -7.22 -29.35 14.48
N TYR A 106 -5.93 -29.36 14.10
CA TYR A 106 -4.98 -30.38 14.52
C TYR A 106 -4.08 -29.95 15.69
N HIS A 107 -3.48 -28.76 15.65
CA HIS A 107 -2.67 -28.19 16.75
C HIS A 107 -3.40 -27.11 17.53
N GLN A 108 -4.16 -26.24 16.85
CA GLN A 108 -4.83 -25.11 17.50
C GLN A 108 -6.07 -25.56 18.26
N GLN A 109 -7.07 -26.13 17.58
CA GLN A 109 -8.35 -26.47 18.23
C GLN A 109 -8.20 -27.35 19.49
N PRO A 110 -7.34 -28.40 19.52
CA PRO A 110 -7.19 -29.23 20.71
C PRO A 110 -6.44 -28.54 21.87
N SER A 111 -5.70 -27.46 21.59
CA SER A 111 -4.95 -26.72 22.61
C SER A 111 -5.82 -25.83 23.49
N GLY A 112 -7.05 -25.55 23.04
CA GLY A 112 -8.03 -24.76 23.78
C GLY A 112 -7.86 -23.24 23.63
N LYS A 113 -8.92 -22.54 23.99
CA LYS A 113 -9.13 -21.10 23.72
C LYS A 113 -7.99 -20.19 24.19
N LYS A 114 -7.46 -20.41 25.40
CA LYS A 114 -6.36 -19.62 25.93
C LYS A 114 -5.08 -19.76 25.10
N ALA A 115 -4.74 -20.98 24.70
CA ALA A 115 -3.51 -21.30 23.98
C ALA A 115 -3.51 -20.73 22.55
N ILE A 116 -4.66 -20.83 21.87
CA ILE A 116 -4.91 -20.18 20.58
C ILE A 116 -4.76 -18.67 20.73
N THR A 117 -5.44 -18.07 21.71
CA THR A 117 -5.38 -16.61 21.95
C THR A 117 -3.96 -16.14 22.27
N ASP A 118 -3.20 -16.90 23.06
CA ASP A 118 -1.79 -16.61 23.35
C ASP A 118 -0.94 -16.58 22.06
N ALA A 119 -1.19 -17.50 21.12
CA ALA A 119 -0.52 -17.52 19.82
C ALA A 119 -0.89 -16.32 18.94
N LEU A 120 -2.19 -15.99 18.87
CA LEU A 120 -2.69 -14.83 18.12
C LEU A 120 -2.06 -13.53 18.61
N VAL A 121 -2.06 -13.30 19.93
CA VAL A 121 -1.42 -12.14 20.55
C VAL A 121 0.08 -12.11 20.25
N GLY A 122 0.77 -13.25 20.36
CA GLY A 122 2.19 -13.35 20.03
C GLY A 122 2.51 -12.96 18.59
N PHE A 123 1.67 -13.40 17.63
CA PHE A 123 1.82 -13.01 16.23
C PHE A 123 1.57 -11.51 16.04
N CYS A 124 0.42 -11.02 16.49
CA CYS A 124 -0.01 -9.64 16.24
C CYS A 124 0.90 -8.61 16.92
N GLU A 125 1.31 -8.82 18.18
CA GLU A 125 2.30 -7.95 18.85
C GLU A 125 3.62 -7.90 18.07
N THR A 126 4.08 -9.03 17.54
CA THR A 126 5.34 -9.09 16.77
C THR A 126 5.23 -8.30 15.47
N VAL A 127 4.10 -8.42 14.76
CA VAL A 127 3.80 -7.66 13.54
C VAL A 127 3.71 -6.16 13.83
N GLU A 128 2.99 -5.75 14.87
CA GLU A 128 2.85 -4.33 15.25
C GLU A 128 4.17 -3.71 15.71
N ASN A 129 4.96 -4.45 16.50
CA ASN A 129 6.29 -4.01 16.93
C ASN A 129 7.27 -3.85 15.76
N ALA A 130 7.06 -4.59 14.66
CA ALA A 130 7.81 -4.40 13.42
C ALA A 130 7.30 -3.22 12.57
N GLY A 131 6.27 -2.51 13.03
CA GLY A 131 5.69 -1.35 12.35
C GLY A 131 4.66 -1.71 11.28
N TYR A 132 4.07 -2.90 11.33
CA TYR A 132 2.99 -3.33 10.43
C TYR A 132 1.64 -3.34 11.14
N TYR A 133 0.56 -3.19 10.38
CA TYR A 133 -0.80 -3.27 10.84
C TYR A 133 -1.23 -4.75 10.91
N ALA A 134 -1.48 -5.25 12.12
CA ALA A 134 -1.85 -6.64 12.34
C ALA A 134 -3.37 -6.87 12.24
N GLY A 135 -3.74 -8.07 11.81
CA GLY A 135 -5.12 -8.54 11.87
C GLY A 135 -5.21 -10.04 12.13
N ILE A 136 -6.40 -10.52 12.41
CA ILE A 136 -6.70 -11.94 12.63
C ILE A 136 -7.80 -12.36 11.67
N TYR A 137 -7.59 -13.48 10.99
CA TYR A 137 -8.63 -14.18 10.23
C TYR A 137 -9.12 -15.42 10.97
N ALA A 138 -10.43 -15.59 11.01
CA ALA A 138 -11.09 -16.83 11.42
C ALA A 138 -12.56 -16.84 10.99
N SER A 139 -13.22 -17.99 11.06
CA SER A 139 -14.69 -18.05 10.95
C SER A 139 -15.37 -17.37 12.15
N SER A 140 -16.61 -16.90 11.96
CA SER A 140 -17.42 -16.32 13.05
C SER A 140 -17.49 -17.24 14.28
N SER A 141 -17.70 -18.54 14.08
CA SER A 141 -17.75 -19.53 15.16
C SER A 141 -16.38 -19.74 15.80
N TRP A 142 -15.30 -19.76 15.02
CA TRP A 142 -13.94 -19.90 15.58
C TRP A 142 -13.61 -18.73 16.52
N PHE A 143 -13.91 -17.50 16.10
CA PHE A 143 -13.73 -16.33 16.98
C PHE A 143 -14.52 -16.47 18.28
N GLN A 144 -15.80 -16.82 18.20
CA GLN A 144 -16.67 -16.88 19.38
C GLN A 144 -16.30 -18.03 20.33
N ASP A 145 -16.06 -19.21 19.77
CA ASP A 145 -15.95 -20.46 20.53
C ASP A 145 -14.50 -20.75 20.96
N LEU A 146 -13.51 -20.34 20.17
CA LEU A 146 -12.12 -20.75 20.32
C LEU A 146 -11.14 -19.61 20.63
N THR A 147 -11.61 -18.36 20.79
CA THR A 147 -10.73 -17.23 21.15
C THR A 147 -11.27 -16.39 22.31
N GLU A 148 -10.38 -15.81 23.11
CA GLU A 148 -10.71 -14.84 24.16
C GLU A 148 -10.83 -13.43 23.53
N LEU A 149 -12.04 -13.11 23.04
CA LEU A 149 -12.31 -11.91 22.24
C LEU A 149 -11.78 -10.60 22.86
N ASP A 150 -11.87 -10.44 24.18
CA ASP A 150 -11.38 -9.23 24.86
C ASP A 150 -9.86 -9.04 24.71
N ARG A 151 -9.10 -10.14 24.67
CA ARG A 151 -7.63 -10.10 24.55
C ARG A 151 -7.16 -9.77 23.14
N ILE A 152 -7.99 -10.04 22.14
CA ILE A 152 -7.72 -9.76 20.73
C ILE A 152 -8.56 -8.59 20.19
N ALA A 153 -9.30 -7.90 21.07
CA ALA A 153 -10.08 -6.71 20.77
C ALA A 153 -9.28 -5.57 20.10
N PRO A 154 -7.99 -5.35 20.43
CA PRO A 154 -7.18 -4.31 19.77
C PRO A 154 -6.91 -4.56 18.29
N TYR A 155 -6.94 -5.81 17.82
CA TYR A 155 -6.61 -6.17 16.44
C TYR A 155 -7.83 -6.17 15.53
N ASP A 156 -7.61 -6.00 14.24
CA ASP A 156 -8.67 -6.08 13.25
C ASP A 156 -9.07 -7.49 12.88
N PHE A 157 -10.37 -7.70 12.67
CA PHE A 157 -10.92 -9.00 12.34
C PHE A 157 -11.28 -9.07 10.85
N TRP A 158 -10.76 -10.12 10.21
CA TRP A 158 -11.20 -10.62 8.93
C TRP A 158 -12.05 -11.87 9.18
N VAL A 159 -13.37 -11.73 9.10
CA VAL A 159 -14.30 -12.78 9.54
C VAL A 159 -14.82 -13.57 8.34
N ALA A 160 -14.69 -14.89 8.38
CA ALA A 160 -15.37 -15.77 7.44
C ALA A 160 -16.78 -16.11 7.92
N GLN A 161 -17.78 -15.79 7.09
CA GLN A 161 -19.16 -16.22 7.25
C GLN A 161 -19.79 -16.34 5.87
N TRP A 162 -19.81 -17.54 5.31
CA TRP A 162 -20.31 -17.77 3.96
C TRP A 162 -21.83 -17.73 3.90
N SER A 163 -22.38 -16.52 3.79
CA SER A 163 -23.81 -16.21 3.86
C SER A 163 -24.10 -14.96 3.03
N SER A 164 -25.37 -14.73 2.69
CA SER A 164 -25.81 -13.42 2.17
C SER A 164 -25.91 -12.36 3.27
N LYS A 165 -25.89 -12.78 4.55
CA LYS A 165 -25.99 -11.91 5.71
C LYS A 165 -24.60 -11.68 6.34
N GLU A 166 -24.25 -10.41 6.48
CA GLU A 166 -23.02 -9.94 7.11
C GLU A 166 -22.91 -10.45 8.58
N PRO A 167 -21.71 -10.77 9.08
CA PRO A 167 -21.49 -11.13 10.47
C PRO A 167 -21.96 -10.04 11.43
N THR A 168 -22.59 -10.44 12.53
CA THR A 168 -22.85 -9.52 13.66
C THR A 168 -21.60 -9.29 14.51
N LEU A 169 -20.61 -10.19 14.41
CA LEU A 169 -19.30 -10.03 15.04
C LEU A 169 -18.59 -8.82 14.41
N ARG A 170 -17.92 -8.00 15.23
CA ARG A 170 -17.13 -6.87 14.73
C ARG A 170 -16.12 -7.35 13.68
N HIS A 171 -15.97 -6.61 12.60
CA HIS A 171 -15.02 -6.96 11.54
C HIS A 171 -14.65 -5.73 10.72
N GLY A 172 -13.46 -5.76 10.13
CA GLY A 172 -13.07 -4.82 9.09
C GLY A 172 -13.10 -5.44 7.69
N ILE A 173 -12.98 -6.77 7.60
CA ILE A 173 -13.14 -7.56 6.37
C ILE A 173 -14.09 -8.72 6.62
N TRP A 174 -14.97 -9.00 5.67
CA TRP A 174 -15.86 -10.16 5.67
C TRP A 174 -15.60 -11.03 4.44
N GLN A 175 -15.19 -12.29 4.65
CA GLN A 175 -15.17 -13.32 3.61
C GLN A 175 -16.55 -13.95 3.50
N TYR A 176 -17.27 -13.64 2.42
CA TYR A 176 -18.69 -13.98 2.27
C TYR A 176 -18.94 -15.21 1.39
N THR A 177 -17.94 -15.71 0.67
CA THR A 177 -18.02 -16.99 -0.06
C THR A 177 -16.63 -17.50 -0.42
N SER A 178 -16.51 -18.82 -0.51
CA SER A 178 -15.34 -19.54 -1.07
C SER A 178 -15.55 -20.04 -2.50
N LYS A 179 -16.66 -19.62 -3.14
CA LYS A 179 -17.09 -20.11 -4.46
C LYS A 179 -17.29 -18.97 -5.46
N GLY A 180 -16.61 -17.85 -5.24
CA GLY A 180 -16.63 -16.70 -6.14
C GLY A 180 -16.16 -17.05 -7.55
N LYS A 181 -16.70 -16.32 -8.53
CA LYS A 181 -16.33 -16.41 -9.94
C LYS A 181 -16.09 -15.01 -10.47
N LEU A 182 -14.87 -14.76 -10.95
CA LEU A 182 -14.46 -13.50 -11.55
C LEU A 182 -13.80 -13.76 -12.90
N SER A 183 -13.88 -12.78 -13.79
CA SER A 183 -13.14 -12.81 -15.06
C SER A 183 -11.65 -12.96 -14.79
N GLY A 184 -10.97 -13.80 -15.57
CA GLY A 184 -9.54 -14.04 -15.45
C GLY A 184 -9.13 -15.26 -14.60
N TYR A 185 -10.06 -15.95 -13.95
CA TYR A 185 -9.81 -17.26 -13.34
C TYR A 185 -11.08 -18.13 -13.32
N SER A 186 -11.00 -19.37 -13.81
CA SER A 186 -12.16 -20.28 -13.92
C SER A 186 -12.46 -21.05 -12.63
N GLY A 187 -11.48 -21.14 -11.72
CA GLY A 187 -11.60 -21.81 -10.43
C GLY A 187 -12.45 -21.03 -9.43
N ASN A 188 -12.48 -21.50 -8.18
CA ASN A 188 -13.18 -20.81 -7.10
C ASN A 188 -12.27 -19.78 -6.44
N LEU A 189 -12.84 -18.63 -6.08
CA LEU A 189 -12.17 -17.57 -5.34
C LEU A 189 -12.88 -17.35 -4.01
N ASP A 190 -12.08 -17.17 -2.98
CA ASP A 190 -12.53 -16.63 -1.72
C ASP A 190 -12.76 -15.12 -1.90
N MET A 191 -13.99 -14.68 -1.62
CA MET A 191 -14.46 -13.33 -1.93
C MET A 191 -14.71 -12.55 -0.65
N ASN A 192 -14.26 -11.30 -0.67
CA ASN A 192 -14.22 -10.45 0.51
C ASN A 192 -14.88 -9.10 0.25
N TYR A 193 -15.47 -8.56 1.31
CA TYR A 193 -15.75 -7.14 1.42
C TYR A 193 -14.91 -6.53 2.53
N ALA A 194 -14.21 -5.43 2.25
CA ALA A 194 -13.58 -4.60 3.26
C ALA A 194 -14.46 -3.36 3.51
N PHE A 195 -14.62 -3.02 4.79
CA PHE A 195 -15.44 -1.90 5.25
C PHE A 195 -14.61 -0.70 5.73
N LYS A 196 -13.28 -0.86 5.68
CA LYS A 196 -12.29 0.14 6.07
C LYS A 196 -11.40 0.47 4.89
N ASP A 197 -11.00 1.74 4.78
CA ASP A 197 -9.93 2.14 3.88
C ASP A 197 -8.59 1.82 4.54
N TYR A 198 -8.19 0.54 4.46
CA TYR A 198 -6.97 0.06 5.10
C TYR A 198 -5.73 0.79 4.61
N LYS A 199 -5.66 1.08 3.32
CA LYS A 199 -4.52 1.81 2.75
C LYS A 199 -4.38 3.17 3.42
N ALA A 200 -5.46 3.96 3.47
CA ALA A 200 -5.43 5.28 4.10
C ALA A 200 -5.15 5.20 5.61
N ILE A 201 -5.77 4.25 6.32
CA ILE A 201 -5.58 4.04 7.77
C ILE A 201 -4.11 3.71 8.08
N ILE A 202 -3.54 2.75 7.35
CA ILE A 202 -2.17 2.28 7.56
C ILE A 202 -1.17 3.40 7.23
N GLN A 203 -1.38 4.12 6.13
CA GLN A 203 -0.54 5.25 5.75
C GLN A 203 -0.59 6.39 6.78
N SER A 204 -1.80 6.75 7.24
CA SER A 204 -2.01 7.80 8.25
C SER A 204 -1.35 7.45 9.59
N ALA A 205 -1.36 6.18 9.95
CA ALA A 205 -0.70 5.66 11.15
C ALA A 205 0.84 5.55 11.00
N GLY A 206 1.39 5.76 9.80
CA GLY A 206 2.82 5.57 9.53
C GLY A 206 3.25 4.11 9.58
N LEU A 207 2.33 3.18 9.34
CA LEU A 207 2.54 1.73 9.40
C LEU A 207 2.84 1.14 8.02
N ASN A 208 3.26 -0.13 8.02
CA ASN A 208 3.67 -0.95 6.88
C ASN A 208 4.78 -0.32 6.02
N HIS A 209 5.50 0.66 6.56
CA HIS A 209 6.56 1.40 5.87
C HIS A 209 6.11 2.03 4.54
N LEU A 210 4.84 2.39 4.42
CA LEU A 210 4.28 2.97 3.18
C LEU A 210 4.70 4.42 2.92
N GLY A 211 5.55 4.99 3.79
CA GLY A 211 5.79 6.42 3.90
C GLY A 211 4.58 7.13 4.52
N LYS A 212 4.81 8.31 5.14
CA LYS A 212 3.71 9.22 5.44
C LYS A 212 3.20 9.78 4.11
N GLU A 213 1.89 9.91 3.94
CA GLU A 213 1.38 10.75 2.85
C GLU A 213 1.95 12.16 3.02
N GLU A 214 2.81 12.60 2.09
CA GLU A 214 2.88 14.02 1.79
C GLU A 214 1.54 14.38 1.15
N ASN A 215 0.59 14.89 1.95
CA ASN A 215 -0.67 15.52 1.55
C ASN A 215 -1.02 15.34 0.05
N VAL A 216 -1.53 14.16 -0.31
CA VAL A 216 -2.22 13.98 -1.58
C VAL A 216 -3.70 13.90 -1.24
N PRO A 217 -4.47 15.00 -1.39
CA PRO A 217 -5.88 14.98 -1.07
C PRO A 217 -6.63 14.01 -1.97
N ALA A 218 -7.60 13.31 -1.38
CA ALA A 218 -8.59 12.48 -2.07
C ALA A 218 -9.35 13.26 -3.16
N PRO A 219 -9.88 12.59 -4.20
CA PRO A 219 -10.36 13.25 -5.41
C PRO A 219 -11.77 13.84 -5.22
N THR A 220 -11.83 15.06 -4.71
CA THR A 220 -13.01 15.93 -4.89
C THR A 220 -12.54 17.34 -5.20
N GLU A 221 -12.36 17.55 -6.50
CA GLU A 221 -12.09 18.77 -7.30
C GLU A 221 -10.82 18.61 -8.13
N LYS A 222 -10.98 18.61 -9.45
CA LYS A 222 -9.85 18.66 -10.38
C LYS A 222 -9.05 19.93 -10.09
N LYS A 223 -7.74 19.79 -9.84
CA LYS A 223 -6.83 20.93 -9.64
C LYS A 223 -6.89 21.87 -10.85
N SER A 224 -6.77 23.17 -10.61
CA SER A 224 -6.70 24.15 -11.70
C SER A 224 -5.46 23.92 -12.58
N VAL A 225 -5.59 24.27 -13.87
CA VAL A 225 -4.49 24.17 -14.85
C VAL A 225 -3.25 24.93 -14.39
N GLU A 226 -3.43 26.07 -13.70
CA GLU A 226 -2.32 26.88 -13.19
C GLU A 226 -1.55 26.18 -12.06
N LEU A 227 -2.25 25.49 -11.14
CA LEU A 227 -1.59 24.73 -10.08
C LEU A 227 -0.81 23.55 -10.67
N LEU A 228 -1.41 22.83 -11.63
CA LEU A 228 -0.74 21.73 -12.32
C LEU A 228 0.50 22.20 -13.08
N ALA A 229 0.45 23.36 -13.73
CA ALA A 229 1.60 23.92 -14.42
C ALA A 229 2.77 24.24 -13.47
N LYS A 230 2.49 24.74 -12.26
CA LYS A 230 3.51 24.96 -11.21
C LYS A 230 4.16 23.65 -10.78
N GLU A 231 3.35 22.63 -10.50
CA GLU A 231 3.84 21.29 -10.12
C GLU A 231 4.66 20.63 -11.24
N VAL A 232 4.26 20.82 -12.50
CA VAL A 232 5.01 20.35 -13.67
C VAL A 232 6.37 21.04 -13.77
N ILE A 233 6.44 22.35 -13.56
CA ILE A 233 7.69 23.13 -13.54
C ILE A 233 8.60 22.68 -12.39
N GLN A 234 8.03 22.26 -11.26
CA GLN A 234 8.74 21.70 -10.11
C GLN A 234 9.19 20.24 -10.32
N GLY A 235 8.81 19.60 -11.43
CA GLY A 235 9.22 18.24 -11.77
C GLY A 235 8.38 17.12 -11.16
N LEU A 236 7.31 17.46 -10.43
CA LEU A 236 6.47 16.48 -9.71
C LEU A 236 5.71 15.53 -10.65
N TRP A 237 5.50 15.96 -11.88
CA TRP A 237 4.80 15.19 -12.91
C TRP A 237 5.75 14.45 -13.86
N GLY A 238 7.06 14.37 -13.58
CA GLY A 238 8.02 13.74 -14.48
C GLY A 238 8.30 14.57 -15.75
N ASN A 239 8.93 13.95 -16.75
CA ASN A 239 9.36 14.61 -17.98
C ASN A 239 8.87 13.88 -19.26
N GLY A 240 8.78 14.61 -20.37
CA GLY A 240 8.40 14.06 -21.68
C GLY A 240 7.10 13.23 -21.66
N GLU A 241 7.19 12.00 -22.16
CA GLU A 241 6.05 11.06 -22.25
C GLU A 241 5.55 10.58 -20.87
N GLU A 242 6.42 10.50 -19.86
CA GLU A 242 6.01 10.13 -18.49
C GLU A 242 5.03 11.14 -17.92
N ARG A 243 5.29 12.43 -18.14
CA ARG A 243 4.41 13.53 -17.74
C ARG A 243 3.06 13.48 -18.44
N LYS A 244 3.09 13.28 -19.74
CA LYS A 244 1.88 13.16 -20.56
C LYS A 244 1.01 12.02 -20.05
N LYS A 245 1.61 10.86 -19.77
CA LYS A 245 0.91 9.70 -19.21
C LYS A 245 0.31 10.02 -17.84
N ARG A 246 1.09 10.56 -16.90
CA ARG A 246 0.64 10.86 -15.53
C ARG A 246 -0.52 11.87 -15.51
N LEU A 247 -0.43 12.96 -16.29
CA LEU A 247 -1.50 13.96 -16.36
C LEU A 247 -2.77 13.37 -16.97
N THR A 248 -2.65 12.54 -18.02
CA THR A 248 -3.79 11.90 -18.68
C THR A 248 -4.45 10.87 -17.78
N ASP A 249 -3.67 10.02 -17.10
CA ASP A 249 -4.17 9.02 -16.14
C ASP A 249 -4.90 9.69 -14.96
N ALA A 250 -4.45 10.89 -14.56
CA ALA A 250 -5.10 11.71 -13.54
C ALA A 250 -6.33 12.50 -14.08
N GLY A 251 -6.70 12.32 -15.35
CA GLY A 251 -7.88 12.91 -15.95
C GLY A 251 -7.75 14.39 -16.35
N TYR A 252 -6.52 14.87 -16.55
CA TYR A 252 -6.20 16.23 -17.01
C TYR A 252 -5.82 16.24 -18.50
N ASP A 253 -6.10 17.37 -19.17
CA ASP A 253 -5.65 17.60 -20.54
C ASP A 253 -4.18 18.04 -20.55
N TYR A 254 -3.31 17.15 -21.00
CA TYR A 254 -1.88 17.41 -21.12
C TYR A 254 -1.57 18.66 -21.94
N ALA A 255 -2.26 18.89 -23.06
CA ALA A 255 -1.96 20.01 -23.96
C ALA A 255 -2.27 21.35 -23.27
N VAL A 256 -3.38 21.42 -22.54
CA VAL A 256 -3.79 22.60 -21.78
C VAL A 256 -2.79 22.91 -20.67
N VAL A 257 -2.37 21.89 -19.90
CA VAL A 257 -1.37 22.05 -18.83
C VAL A 257 -0.01 22.43 -19.40
N GLN A 258 0.44 21.79 -20.48
CA GLN A 258 1.73 22.08 -21.11
C GLN A 258 1.76 23.48 -21.74
N SER A 259 0.64 23.97 -22.28
CA SER A 259 0.53 25.35 -22.75
C SER A 259 0.72 26.34 -21.60
N LYS A 260 0.10 26.09 -20.43
CA LYS A 260 0.26 26.95 -19.26
C LYS A 260 1.68 26.89 -18.68
N VAL A 261 2.33 25.73 -18.70
CA VAL A 261 3.75 25.59 -18.36
C VAL A 261 4.61 26.46 -19.27
N ASN A 262 4.37 26.42 -20.58
CA ASN A 262 5.12 27.23 -21.54
C ASN A 262 4.88 28.73 -21.31
N GLU A 263 3.64 29.14 -21.02
CA GLU A 263 3.30 30.52 -20.63
C GLU A 263 4.07 30.95 -19.37
N MET A 264 4.05 30.14 -18.31
CA MET A 264 4.72 30.43 -17.04
C MET A 264 6.26 30.41 -17.13
N LEU A 265 6.82 29.59 -18.02
CA LEU A 265 8.25 29.59 -18.31
C LEU A 265 8.62 30.78 -19.22
N SER A 266 7.72 31.22 -20.10
CA SER A 266 7.91 32.43 -20.91
C SER A 266 7.83 33.71 -20.08
N SER A 267 7.17 33.68 -18.92
CA SER A 267 7.14 34.80 -17.95
C SER A 267 8.33 34.82 -16.99
N LYS A 268 9.24 33.83 -17.04
CA LYS A 268 10.53 33.93 -16.34
C LYS A 268 11.43 34.86 -17.13
N LYS A 269 11.97 35.89 -16.47
CA LYS A 269 12.98 36.78 -17.04
C LYS A 269 14.17 35.93 -17.50
N SER A 270 14.73 36.25 -18.67
CA SER A 270 15.88 35.53 -19.18
C SER A 270 17.05 35.58 -18.18
N ILE A 271 17.97 34.62 -18.28
CA ILE A 271 19.20 34.62 -17.47
C ILE A 271 19.97 35.95 -17.63
N ASP A 272 19.91 36.58 -18.80
CA ASP A 272 20.51 37.89 -19.04
C ASP A 272 19.82 39.02 -18.25
N ALA A 273 18.49 39.03 -18.21
CA ALA A 273 17.74 39.99 -17.42
C ALA A 273 17.98 39.80 -15.91
N ILE A 274 17.99 38.56 -15.44
CA ILE A 274 18.29 38.24 -14.04
C ILE A 274 19.73 38.58 -13.67
N ALA A 275 20.70 38.34 -14.56
CA ALA A 275 22.09 38.72 -14.31
C ALA A 275 22.26 40.24 -14.13
N LYS A 276 21.53 41.06 -14.90
CA LYS A 276 21.49 42.51 -14.72
C LYS A 276 20.90 42.93 -13.38
N GLU A 277 19.82 42.28 -12.94
CA GLU A 277 19.23 42.52 -11.60
C GLU A 277 20.18 42.12 -10.47
N VAL A 278 20.92 41.02 -10.64
CA VAL A 278 21.96 40.59 -9.69
C VAL A 278 23.07 41.64 -9.57
N ILE A 279 23.49 42.23 -10.69
CA ILE A 279 24.49 43.32 -10.73
C ILE A 279 23.96 44.58 -10.03
N ARG A 280 22.67 44.89 -10.16
CA ARG A 280 22.01 46.00 -9.44
C ARG A 280 21.85 45.75 -7.93
N GLY A 281 22.01 44.51 -7.48
CA GLY A 281 21.92 44.13 -6.06
C GLY A 281 20.55 43.61 -5.61
N ASP A 282 19.58 43.48 -6.52
CA ASP A 282 18.19 43.09 -6.19
C ASP A 282 18.08 41.70 -5.57
N TRP A 283 19.09 40.86 -5.79
CA TRP A 283 19.13 39.47 -5.39
C TRP A 283 20.04 39.22 -4.16
N GLY A 284 20.55 40.25 -3.49
CA GLY A 284 21.46 40.09 -2.35
C GLY A 284 22.86 39.58 -2.75
N ASN A 285 23.59 39.07 -1.76
CA ASN A 285 24.99 38.63 -1.91
C ASN A 285 25.24 37.22 -1.34
N GLY A 286 26.36 36.60 -1.75
CA GLY A 286 26.81 35.30 -1.24
C GLY A 286 25.72 34.22 -1.22
N GLN A 287 25.49 33.65 -0.05
CA GLN A 287 24.52 32.57 0.16
C GLN A 287 23.06 33.05 0.00
N ASP A 288 22.74 34.28 0.37
CA ASP A 288 21.39 34.85 0.23
C ASP A 288 20.96 34.92 -1.25
N ARG A 289 21.89 35.35 -2.12
CA ARG A 289 21.68 35.34 -3.57
C ARG A 289 21.42 33.95 -4.12
N LYS A 290 22.25 32.99 -3.72
CA LYS A 290 22.11 31.60 -4.14
C LYS A 290 20.73 31.06 -3.73
N ASN A 291 20.30 31.32 -2.50
CA ASN A 291 18.99 30.91 -1.99
C ASN A 291 17.85 31.57 -2.76
N LYS A 292 17.88 32.90 -2.95
CA LYS A 292 16.82 33.65 -3.66
C LYS A 292 16.67 33.21 -5.11
N LEU A 293 17.77 33.07 -5.85
CA LEU A 293 17.75 32.62 -7.25
C LEU A 293 17.24 31.19 -7.36
N THR A 294 17.71 30.28 -6.49
CA THR A 294 17.26 28.88 -6.47
C THR A 294 15.77 28.80 -6.13
N ASN A 295 15.29 29.56 -5.14
CA ASN A 295 13.88 29.62 -4.75
C ASN A 295 12.99 30.20 -5.85
N ALA A 296 13.49 31.17 -6.62
CA ALA A 296 12.81 31.69 -7.81
C ALA A 296 12.89 30.73 -9.02
N GLY A 297 13.56 29.59 -8.86
CA GLY A 297 13.70 28.55 -9.88
C GLY A 297 14.64 28.94 -11.02
N TYR A 298 15.67 29.74 -10.74
CA TYR A 298 16.80 30.00 -11.62
C TYR A 298 17.98 29.12 -11.21
N ASP A 299 18.70 28.59 -12.21
CA ASP A 299 19.98 27.94 -11.95
C ASP A 299 21.02 29.00 -11.55
N TYR A 300 21.39 29.00 -10.26
CA TYR A 300 22.37 29.92 -9.70
C TYR A 300 23.68 29.90 -10.48
N ILE A 301 24.14 28.72 -10.92
CA ILE A 301 25.43 28.59 -11.61
C ILE A 301 25.40 29.32 -12.95
N SER A 302 24.34 29.10 -13.75
CA SER A 302 24.17 29.77 -15.04
C SER A 302 23.99 31.28 -14.90
N VAL A 303 23.23 31.76 -13.90
CA VAL A 303 23.10 33.19 -13.62
C VAL A 303 24.42 33.80 -13.18
N GLN A 304 25.15 33.14 -12.27
CA GLN A 304 26.42 33.66 -11.76
C GLN A 304 27.51 33.66 -12.84
N LYS A 305 27.52 32.65 -13.72
CA LYS A 305 28.38 32.65 -14.92
C LYS A 305 28.09 33.85 -15.80
N ARG A 306 26.81 34.14 -16.07
CA ARG A 306 26.41 35.29 -16.90
C ARG A 306 26.74 36.63 -16.25
N VAL A 307 26.59 36.77 -14.94
CA VAL A 307 27.02 37.96 -14.18
C VAL A 307 28.53 38.18 -14.35
N ASN A 308 29.34 37.13 -14.25
CA ASN A 308 30.79 37.23 -14.43
C ASN A 308 31.19 37.61 -15.86
N GLU A 309 30.40 37.20 -16.86
CA GLU A 309 30.60 37.63 -18.26
C GLU A 309 30.26 39.11 -18.46
N LEU A 310 29.23 39.63 -17.79
CA LEU A 310 28.77 41.02 -17.90
C LEU A 310 29.63 42.03 -17.10
N LEU A 311 30.46 41.55 -16.16
CA LEU A 311 31.35 42.38 -15.33
C LEU A 311 32.81 42.37 -15.82
N LYS A 312 33.11 41.68 -16.93
CA LYS A 312 34.39 41.78 -17.64
C LYS A 312 34.34 42.90 -18.66
#